data_AF-A0A960SAX1-F1
#
_entry.id   AF-A0A960SAX1-F1
#
_cell.length_a   1.000
_cell.length_b   1.000
_cell.length_c   1.000
_cell.angle_alpha   90.00
_cell.angle_beta   90.00
_cell.angle_gamma   90.00
#
_symmetry.space_group_name_H-M   'P 1'
#
loop_
_entity.id
_entity.type
_entity.pdbx_description
1 polymer ?
#
loop_
_entity_poly.entity_id
_entity_poly.type
_entity_poly.pdbx_seq_one_letter_code
_entity_poly.pdbx_strand_id
1 'polypeptide(L)'
;IPPGRYRADFFRQALKANGLPPPRFGTFAYSKQANSFVAYEILPRATVTAEAIAEFLLPFMEKARKWKEGLERGEIPSLESSQSPSPSGSGMFGLR
;
A
#
# COMPACT_ATOMS: atom_id res chain seq x y z
N ILE A 1 7.52 -10.89 11.96
CA ILE A 1 8.44 -9.74 11.88
C ILE A 1 9.11 -9.55 13.23
N PRO A 2 10.44 -9.76 13.32
CA PRO A 2 11.16 -9.67 14.61
C PRO A 2 10.91 -8.32 15.31
N PRO A 3 10.80 -8.29 16.64
CA PRO A 3 10.71 -7.03 17.37
C PRO A 3 11.98 -6.19 17.17
N GLY A 4 11.83 -4.87 17.07
CA GLY A 4 12.96 -3.94 16.90
C GLY A 4 12.62 -2.72 16.04
N ARG A 5 13.64 -1.90 15.76
CA ARG A 5 13.52 -0.66 14.98
C ARG A 5 12.95 -0.92 13.59
N TYR A 6 13.46 -1.94 12.90
CA TYR A 6 12.97 -2.35 11.58
C TYR A 6 11.45 -2.58 11.57
N ARG A 7 10.92 -3.31 12.56
CA ARG A 7 9.48 -3.58 12.66
C ARG A 7 8.67 -2.30 12.86
N ALA A 8 9.15 -1.39 13.71
CA ALA A 8 8.48 -0.12 13.94
C ALA A 8 8.44 0.74 12.66
N ASP A 9 9.56 0.78 11.93
CA ASP A 9 9.67 1.53 10.68
C ASP A 9 8.81 0.92 9.56
N PHE A 10 8.83 -0.41 9.43
CA PHE A 10 8.00 -1.17 8.49
C PHE A 10 6.50 -0.94 8.76
N PHE A 11 6.07 -1.02 10.02
CA PHE A 11 4.67 -0.76 10.40
C PHE A 11 4.28 0.69 10.19
N ARG A 12 5.17 1.65 10.48
CA ARG A 12 4.91 3.06 10.20
C ARG A 12 4.66 3.28 8.72
N GLN A 13 5.46 2.64 7.86
CA GLN A 13 5.27 2.72 6.42
C GLN A 13 3.95 2.05 5.97
N ALA A 14 3.59 0.92 6.56
CA ALA A 14 2.34 0.23 6.25
C ALA A 14 1.12 1.09 6.62
N LEU A 15 1.17 1.76 7.77
CA LEU A 15 0.14 2.71 8.20
C LEU A 15 0.04 3.91 7.24
N LYS A 16 1.17 4.45 6.78
CA LYS A 16 1.17 5.48 5.73
C LYS A 16 0.52 4.97 4.44
N ALA A 17 0.83 3.73 4.02
CA ALA A 17 0.24 3.10 2.85
C ALA A 17 -1.30 2.98 2.96
N ASN A 18 -1.80 2.71 4.16
CA ASN A 18 -3.24 2.65 4.43
C ASN A 18 -3.92 4.02 4.32
N GLY A 19 -3.20 5.10 4.63
CA GLY A 19 -3.68 6.48 4.58
C GLY A 19 -3.66 7.13 3.19
N LEU A 20 -3.18 6.45 2.14
CA LEU A 20 -3.15 6.99 0.78
C LEU A 20 -4.59 7.19 0.21
N PRO A 21 -4.80 8.15 -0.70
CA PRO A 21 -6.08 8.29 -1.38
C PRO A 21 -6.37 7.09 -2.29
N PRO A 22 -7.65 6.81 -2.63
CA PRO A 22 -7.99 5.82 -3.66
C PRO A 22 -7.34 6.12 -5.02
N PRO A 23 -7.04 5.10 -5.84
CA PRO A 23 -7.30 3.68 -5.61
C PRO A 23 -6.31 3.05 -4.61
N ARG A 24 -6.85 2.45 -3.55
CA ARG A 24 -6.09 1.66 -2.58
C ARG A 24 -6.42 0.20 -2.82
N PHE A 25 -5.40 -0.59 -3.15
CA PHE A 25 -5.57 -2.03 -3.31
C PHE A 25 -5.26 -2.72 -1.98
N GLY A 26 -6.22 -2.74 -1.06
CA GLY A 26 -6.07 -3.39 0.24
C GLY A 26 -5.43 -2.53 1.32
N THR A 27 -5.63 -3.00 2.55
CA THR A 27 -5.18 -2.44 3.82
C THR A 27 -4.24 -3.42 4.50
N PHE A 28 -3.20 -2.89 5.14
CA PHE A 28 -2.30 -3.66 5.97
C PHE A 28 -2.73 -3.67 7.43
N ALA A 29 -2.62 -4.84 8.07
CA ALA A 29 -2.84 -5.04 9.48
C ALA A 29 -1.79 -5.98 10.07
N TYR A 30 -1.72 -6.03 11.40
CA TYR A 30 -0.90 -7.00 12.11
C TYR A 30 -1.76 -7.76 13.12
N SER A 31 -1.79 -9.08 12.98
CA SER A 31 -2.45 -9.96 13.94
C SER A 31 -1.47 -10.30 15.07
N LYS A 32 -1.79 -9.86 16.29
CA LYS A 32 -1.01 -10.24 17.48
C LYS A 32 -1.13 -11.73 17.77
N GLN A 33 -2.32 -12.29 17.61
CA GLN A 33 -2.61 -13.70 17.88
C GLN A 33 -1.82 -14.63 16.94
N ALA A 34 -1.81 -14.33 15.64
CA ALA A 34 -1.08 -15.12 14.65
C ALA A 34 0.38 -14.67 14.45
N ASN A 35 0.81 -13.61 15.14
CA ASN A 35 2.10 -12.95 14.96
C ASN A 35 2.42 -12.65 13.48
N SER A 36 1.40 -12.30 12.69
CA SER A 36 1.49 -12.20 11.23
C SER A 36 1.14 -10.79 10.74
N PHE A 37 1.82 -10.37 9.69
CA PHE A 37 1.46 -9.19 8.92
C PHE A 37 0.50 -9.61 7.81
N VAL A 38 -0.61 -8.90 7.67
CA VAL A 38 -1.75 -9.28 6.84
C VAL A 38 -2.06 -8.14 5.89
N ALA A 39 -2.25 -8.44 4.61
CA ALA A 39 -2.90 -7.55 3.66
C ALA A 39 -4.31 -8.07 3.41
N TYR A 40 -5.31 -7.21 3.47
CA TYR A 40 -6.71 -7.59 3.27
C TYR A 40 -7.50 -6.45 2.61
N GLU A 41 -8.65 -6.76 2.02
CA GLU A 41 -9.62 -5.76 1.56
C GLU A 41 -11.03 -6.23 1.90
N ILE A 42 -11.92 -5.28 2.15
CA ILE A 42 -13.35 -5.55 2.35
C ILE A 42 -14.10 -5.06 1.11
N LEU A 43 -14.63 -6.00 0.34
CA LEU A 43 -15.43 -5.68 -0.84
C LEU A 43 -16.92 -5.67 -0.48
N PRO A 44 -17.68 -4.58 -0.76
CA PRO A 44 -19.10 -4.52 -0.48
C PRO A 44 -19.88 -5.56 -1.30
N ARG A 45 -20.72 -6.38 -0.65
CA ARG A 45 -21.51 -7.42 -1.33
C ARG A 45 -22.33 -6.88 -2.52
N ALA A 46 -22.82 -5.65 -2.42
CA ALA A 46 -23.63 -5.02 -3.47
C ALA A 46 -22.86 -4.76 -4.78
N THR A 47 -21.53 -4.63 -4.72
CA THR A 47 -20.67 -4.28 -5.86
C THR A 47 -19.70 -5.41 -6.23
N VAL A 48 -19.77 -6.54 -5.54
CA VAL A 48 -18.91 -7.70 -5.82
C VAL A 48 -19.49 -8.51 -6.96
N THR A 49 -18.86 -8.38 -8.13
CA THR A 49 -19.04 -9.28 -9.28
C THR A 49 -17.75 -10.05 -9.54
N ALA A 50 -17.80 -11.06 -10.41
CA ALA A 50 -16.60 -11.81 -10.81
C ALA A 50 -15.57 -10.88 -11.48
N GLU A 51 -16.04 -9.94 -12.29
CA GLU A 51 -15.24 -8.95 -13.00
C GLU A 51 -14.59 -7.98 -12.01
N ALA A 52 -15.36 -7.43 -11.06
CA ALA A 52 -14.82 -6.55 -10.04
C ALA A 52 -13.76 -7.23 -9.16
N ILE A 53 -13.94 -8.53 -8.84
CA ILE A 53 -12.93 -9.33 -8.14
C ILE A 53 -11.68 -9.47 -9.01
N ALA A 54 -11.81 -9.82 -10.29
CA ALA A 54 -10.67 -10.01 -11.19
C ALA A 54 -9.87 -8.72 -11.39
N GLU A 55 -10.54 -7.59 -11.58
CA GLU A 55 -9.94 -6.25 -11.71
C GLU A 55 -9.20 -5.83 -10.43
N PHE A 56 -9.73 -6.17 -9.26
CA PHE A 56 -9.11 -5.85 -7.98
C PHE A 56 -7.94 -6.77 -7.61
N LEU A 57 -8.04 -8.06 -7.92
CA LEU A 57 -7.10 -9.09 -7.46
C LEU A 57 -5.67 -8.84 -7.92
N LEU A 58 -5.47 -8.53 -9.21
CA LEU A 58 -4.13 -8.33 -9.77
C LEU A 58 -3.35 -7.20 -9.07
N PRO A 59 -3.87 -5.96 -8.98
CA PRO A 59 -3.15 -4.88 -8.29
C PRO A 59 -3.03 -5.11 -6.78
N PHE A 60 -4.00 -5.81 -6.15
CA PHE A 60 -3.88 -6.23 -4.75
C PHE A 60 -2.72 -7.22 -4.53
N MET A 61 -2.64 -8.26 -5.36
CA MET A 61 -1.57 -9.26 -5.31
C MET A 61 -0.22 -8.63 -5.56
N GLU A 62 -0.12 -7.70 -6.51
CA GLU A 62 1.12 -7.00 -6.81
C GLU A 62 1.58 -6.13 -5.63
N LYS A 63 0.65 -5.43 -4.96
CA LYS A 63 0.96 -4.70 -3.73
C LYS A 63 1.43 -5.66 -2.62
N ALA A 64 0.71 -6.75 -2.39
CA ALA A 64 1.07 -7.74 -1.38
C ALA A 64 2.45 -8.36 -1.66
N ARG A 65 2.76 -8.66 -2.93
CA ARG A 65 4.05 -9.19 -3.38
C ARG A 65 5.19 -8.21 -3.09
N LYS A 66 5.06 -6.94 -3.48
CA LYS A 66 6.08 -5.90 -3.20
C LYS A 66 6.39 -5.79 -1.70
N TRP A 67 5.37 -5.86 -0.86
CA TRP A 67 5.53 -5.80 0.59
C TRP A 67 6.15 -7.06 1.18
N LYS A 68 5.81 -8.23 0.64
CA LYS A 68 6.44 -9.50 1.00
C LYS A 68 7.93 -9.51 0.63
N GLU A 69 8.28 -9.09 -0.58
CA GLU A 69 9.66 -9.05 -1.06
C GLU A 69 10.52 -8.07 -0.26
N GLY A 70 10.00 -6.87 0.02
CA GLY A 70 10.67 -5.92 0.91
C GLY A 70 10.90 -6.54 2.29
N LEU A 71 9.88 -7.20 2.85
CA LEU A 71 10.01 -7.87 4.13
C LEU A 71 11.10 -8.95 4.15
N GLU A 72 11.17 -9.78 3.10
CA GLU A 72 12.16 -10.85 2.94
C GLU A 72 13.58 -10.33 2.75
N ARG A 73 13.74 -9.15 2.13
CA ARG A 73 15.04 -8.50 1.92
C ARG A 73 15.49 -7.61 3.09
N GLY A 74 14.62 -7.38 4.08
CA GLY A 74 14.89 -6.41 5.15
C GLY A 74 14.78 -4.95 4.67
N GLU A 75 14.06 -4.72 3.57
CA GLU A 75 13.83 -3.42 2.96
C GLU A 75 12.42 -2.91 3.27
N ILE A 76 12.26 -1.60 3.39
CA ILE A 76 10.95 -0.98 3.60
C ILE A 76 10.46 -0.44 2.25
N PRO A 77 9.34 -0.95 1.70
CA PRO A 77 8.82 -0.48 0.41
C PRO A 77 8.56 1.04 0.39
N SER A 78 9.06 1.71 -0.66
CA SER A 78 8.74 3.13 -0.89
C SER A 78 7.30 3.29 -1.40
N LEU A 79 6.61 4.34 -0.93
CA LEU A 79 5.24 4.67 -1.33
C LEU A 79 5.18 5.58 -2.56
N GLU A 80 6.32 6.04 -3.07
CA GLU A 80 6.41 7.07 -4.10
C GLU A 80 6.01 6.57 -5.50
N SER A 81 5.89 5.26 -5.71
CA SER A 81 5.59 4.68 -7.02
C SER A 81 4.10 4.60 -7.37
N SER A 82 3.20 5.12 -6.54
CA SER A 82 1.74 5.12 -6.80
C SER A 82 1.15 6.50 -7.06
N GLN A 83 1.97 7.55 -7.08
CA GLN A 83 1.55 8.85 -7.59
C GLN A 83 1.90 8.90 -9.08
N SER A 84 0.87 8.89 -9.93
CA SER A 84 0.97 9.51 -11.25
C SER A 84 1.65 10.88 -11.06
N PRO A 85 2.64 11.27 -11.88
CA PRO A 85 3.23 12.59 -11.77
C PRO A 85 2.10 13.60 -11.94
N SER A 86 1.71 14.25 -10.85
CA SER A 86 0.92 15.46 -10.95
C SER A 86 1.79 16.42 -11.77
N PRO A 87 1.30 17.00 -12.88
CA PRO A 87 2.08 18.03 -13.54
C PRO A 87 2.20 19.16 -12.53
N SER A 88 3.40 19.31 -11.98
CA SER A 88 3.81 20.48 -11.24
C SER A 88 3.76 21.64 -12.23
N GLY A 89 2.57 22.22 -12.36
CA GLY A 89 2.36 23.55 -12.92
C GLY A 89 3.06 24.55 -12.00
N SER A 90 4.37 24.61 -12.12
CA SER A 90 5.21 25.66 -11.55
C SER A 90 4.75 26.96 -12.20
N GLY A 91 3.96 27.72 -11.45
CA GLY A 91 3.53 29.05 -11.83
C GLY A 91 4.76 29.92 -12.08
N MET A 92 4.97 30.25 -13.35
CA MET A 92 5.95 31.24 -13.78
C MET A 92 5.37 32.63 -13.46
N PHE A 93 5.44 33.03 -12.19
CA PHE A 93 5.17 34.40 -11.78
C PHE A 93 6.45 35.23 -11.92
N GLY A 94 6.41 36.19 -12.84
CA GLY A 94 7.30 37.34 -12.84
C GLY A 94 8.60 37.17 -13.61
N LEU A 95 8.56 37.53 -14.89
CA LEU A 95 9.65 38.25 -15.55
C LEU A 95 9.02 39.42 -16.34
N ARG A 96 9.80 40.51 -16.40
CA ARG A 96 9.43 41.92 -16.58
C ARG A 96 8.88 42.28 -17.96
#